data_AF-A0A2T7Q536-F1
#
_entry.id   AF-A0A2T7Q536-F1
#
_cell.length_a   1.000
_cell.length_b   1.000
_cell.length_c   1.000
_cell.angle_alpha   90.00
_cell.angle_beta   90.00
_cell.angle_gamma   90.00
#
_symmetry.space_group_name_H-M   'P 1'
#
loop_
_entity.id
_entity.type
_entity.pdbx_description
1 polymer ?
#
loop_
_entity_poly.entity_id
_entity_poly.type
_entity_poly.pdbx_seq_one_letter_code
_entity_poly.pdbx_strand_id
1 'polypeptide(L)' 'MQGEYDDMIEDKIWKLMAKKLSNEATKEELKELDDILSRNAALADSCNLITEFWNYMKFPVPEGSREALNAHLKRMSNE' A
#
# COMPACT_ATOMS: atom_id res chain seq x y z
N MET A 1 17.43 10.37 21.59
CA MET A 1 16.71 9.18 22.08
C MET A 1 15.22 9.20 21.74
N GLN A 2 14.45 10.28 21.98
CA GLN A 2 13.02 10.30 21.61
C GLN A 2 12.78 10.18 20.08
N GLY A 3 13.54 10.92 19.26
CA GLY A 3 13.36 10.89 17.80
C GLY A 3 13.68 9.55 17.11
N GLU A 4 14.69 8.82 17.58
CA GLU A 4 15.03 7.50 17.00
C GLU A 4 13.93 6.45 17.26
N TYR A 5 13.19 6.59 18.36
CA TYR A 5 12.08 5.70 18.69
C TYR A 5 10.85 5.97 17.80
N ASP A 6 10.62 7.25 17.50
CA ASP A 6 9.54 7.67 16.60
C ASP A 6 9.79 7.18 15.17
N ASP A 7 11.04 7.27 14.66
CA ASP A 7 11.44 6.75 13.34
C ASP A 7 11.21 5.24 13.22
N MET A 8 11.57 4.46 14.27
CA MET A 8 11.36 3.01 14.27
C MET A 8 9.88 2.60 14.30
N ILE A 9 9.03 3.39 14.98
CA ILE A 9 7.58 3.16 15.00
C ILE A 9 6.97 3.47 13.63
N GLU A 10 7.39 4.57 13.01
CA GLU A 10 6.92 4.95 11.69
C GLU A 10 7.29 3.89 10.63
N ASP A 11 8.53 3.43 10.63
CA ASP A 11 8.99 2.32 9.77
C ASP A 11 8.13 1.06 9.94
N LYS A 12 7.74 0.76 11.18
CA LYS A 12 6.89 -0.39 11.49
C LYS A 12 5.47 -0.21 10.95
N ILE A 13 4.89 0.99 11.12
CA ILE A 13 3.57 1.34 10.56
C ILE A 13 3.59 1.15 9.04
N TRP A 14 4.61 1.66 8.35
CA TRP A 14 4.70 1.55 6.90
C TRP A 14 4.85 0.10 6.42
N LYS A 15 5.59 -0.74 7.14
CA LYS A 15 5.67 -2.18 6.84
C LYS A 15 4.31 -2.87 7.01
N LEU A 16 3.60 -2.63 8.11
CA LEU A 16 2.29 -3.22 8.37
C LEU A 16 1.25 -2.71 7.35
N MET A 17 1.30 -1.43 6.97
CA MET A 17 0.47 -0.85 5.93
C MET A 17 0.70 -1.50 4.57
N ALA A 18 1.97 -1.70 4.16
CA ALA A 18 2.28 -2.38 2.91
C ALA A 18 1.66 -3.80 2.87
N LYS A 19 1.82 -4.57 3.96
CA LYS A 19 1.22 -5.91 4.08
C LYS A 19 -0.32 -5.87 4.07
N LYS A 20 -0.93 -4.86 4.70
CA LYS A 20 -2.39 -4.67 4.69
C LYS A 20 -2.90 -4.44 3.26
N LEU A 21 -2.24 -3.54 2.51
CA LEU A 21 -2.66 -3.17 1.15
C LEU A 21 -2.43 -4.29 0.12
N SER A 22 -1.43 -5.15 0.33
CA SER A 22 -1.17 -6.35 -0.49
C SER A 22 -2.03 -7.57 -0.11
N ASN A 23 -2.82 -7.51 0.96
CA ASN A 23 -3.52 -8.64 1.58
C ASN A 23 -2.60 -9.73 2.17
N GLU A 24 -1.39 -9.38 2.60
CA GLU A 24 -0.42 -10.29 3.22
C GLU A 24 -0.34 -10.15 4.75
N ALA A 25 -1.09 -9.21 5.34
CA ALA A 25 -1.13 -8.99 6.78
C ALA A 25 -1.96 -10.06 7.51
N THR A 26 -1.45 -10.56 8.64
CA THR A 26 -2.22 -11.43 9.53
C THR A 26 -3.21 -10.63 10.39
N LYS A 27 -4.14 -11.32 11.08
CA LYS A 27 -5.10 -10.66 11.99
C LYS A 27 -4.40 -9.96 13.15
N GLU A 28 -3.32 -10.56 13.66
CA GLU A 28 -2.52 -10.02 14.74
C GLU A 28 -1.78 -8.76 14.30
N GLU A 29 -1.23 -8.76 13.09
CA GLU A 29 -0.56 -7.61 12.48
C GLU A 29 -1.52 -6.45 12.19
N LEU A 30 -2.75 -6.76 11.75
CA LEU A 30 -3.79 -5.75 11.56
C LEU A 30 -4.20 -5.13 12.90
N LYS A 31 -4.35 -5.95 13.94
CA LYS A 31 -4.67 -5.46 15.29
C LYS A 31 -3.53 -4.58 15.84
N GLU A 32 -2.28 -5.00 15.66
CA GLU A 32 -1.12 -4.24 16.06
C GLU A 32 -1.07 -2.87 15.35
N LEU A 33 -1.32 -2.83 14.05
CA LEU A 33 -1.42 -1.59 13.29
C LEU A 33 -2.51 -0.68 13.85
N ASP A 34 -3.70 -1.21 14.14
CA ASP A 34 -4.81 -0.45 14.73
C ASP A 34 -4.45 0.10 16.13
N ASP A 35 -3.82 -0.72 16.97
CA ASP A 35 -3.39 -0.33 18.31
C ASP A 35 -2.36 0.82 18.26
N ILE A 36 -1.44 0.80 17.29
CA ILE A 36 -0.45 1.87 17.09
C ILE A 36 -1.13 3.14 16.56
N LEU A 37 -1.98 3.03 15.54
CA LEU A 37 -2.65 4.18 14.92
C LEU A 37 -3.64 4.86 15.87
N SER A 38 -4.28 4.12 16.78
CA SER A 38 -5.16 4.68 17.80
C SER A 38 -4.48 5.71 18.72
N ARG A 39 -3.14 5.65 18.80
CA ARG A 39 -2.31 6.53 19.63
C ARG A 39 -1.68 7.67 18.82
N ASN A 40 -1.78 7.66 17.49
CA ASN A 40 -1.22 8.67 16.61
C ASN A 40 -2.22 9.06 15.51
N ALA A 41 -3.05 10.06 15.81
CA ALA A 41 -4.11 10.53 14.91
C ALA A 41 -3.58 11.03 13.56
N ALA A 42 -2.44 11.73 13.53
CA ALA A 42 -1.87 12.27 12.29
C ALA A 42 -1.44 11.16 11.32
N LEU A 43 -0.84 10.08 11.83
CA LEU A 43 -0.49 8.92 11.01
C LEU A 43 -1.71 8.09 10.63
N ALA A 44 -2.74 8.04 11.48
CA ALA A 44 -4.01 7.37 11.15
C ALA A 44 -4.68 8.01 9.94
N ASP A 45 -4.75 9.35 9.89
CA ASP A 45 -5.30 10.09 8.76
C ASP A 45 -4.53 9.82 7.46
N SER A 46 -3.19 9.80 7.55
CA SER A 46 -2.31 9.49 6.41
C SER A 46 -2.53 8.06 5.88
N CYS A 47 -2.62 7.08 6.80
CA CYS A 47 -2.88 5.69 6.44
C CYS A 47 -4.27 5.48 5.83
N ASN A 48 -5.28 6.21 6.32
CA ASN A 48 -6.63 6.19 5.76
C ASN A 48 -6.64 6.74 4.33
N LEU A 49 -6.02 7.90 4.09
CA LEU A 49 -5.92 8.50 2.76
C LEU A 49 -5.24 7.56 1.75
N ILE A 50 -4.13 6.93 2.15
CA ILE A 50 -3.44 5.95 1.30
C ILE A 50 -4.33 4.74 1.01
N THR A 51 -5.06 4.24 2.01
CA THR A 51 -5.98 3.10 1.84
C THR A 51 -7.11 3.43 0.87
N GLU A 52 -7.70 4.62 0.99
CA GLU A 52 -8.73 5.11 0.09
C GLU A 52 -8.18 5.21 -1.34
N PHE A 53 -7.02 5.81 -1.52
CA PHE A 53 -6.39 5.95 -2.82
C PHE A 53 -6.04 4.61 -3.46
N TRP A 54 -5.49 3.66 -2.68
CA TRP A 54 -5.18 2.31 -3.14
C TRP A 54 -6.42 1.56 -3.62
N ASN A 55 -7.55 1.75 -2.93
CA ASN A 55 -8.81 1.16 -3.34
C ASN A 55 -9.45 1.89 -4.53
N TYR A 56 -9.28 3.20 -4.62
CA TYR A 56 -9.79 4.02 -5.73
C TYR A 56 -9.00 3.77 -7.04
N MET A 57 -7.69 3.54 -6.95
CA MET A 57 -6.81 3.15 -8.05
C MET A 57 -7.19 1.80 -8.70
N LYS A 58 -8.11 1.04 -8.11
CA LYS A 58 -8.75 -0.13 -8.74
C LYS A 58 -9.80 0.29 -9.78
N PHE A 59 -9.52 1.32 -10.58
CA PHE A 59 -10.28 1.59 -11.79
C PHE A 59 -10.26 0.35 -12.69
N PRO A 60 -11.34 0.08 -13.43
CA PRO A 60 -11.29 -0.97 -14.44
C PRO A 60 -10.16 -0.65 -15.40
N VAL A 61 -9.23 -1.61 -15.53
CA VAL A 61 -8.25 -1.60 -16.60
C VAL A 61 -9.02 -1.36 -17.91
N PRO A 62 -8.71 -0.30 -18.68
CA PRO A 62 -9.45 -0.01 -19.90
C PRO A 62 -9.52 -1.25 -20.78
N GLU A 63 -10.70 -1.54 -21.31
CA GLU A 63 -10.90 -2.68 -22.20
C GLU A 63 -9.89 -2.59 -23.36
N GLY A 64 -9.16 -3.69 -23.63
CA GLY A 64 -8.09 -3.69 -24.62
C GLY A 64 -6.68 -3.37 -24.10
N SER A 65 -6.49 -3.00 -22.82
CA SER A 65 -5.15 -2.66 -22.30
C SER A 65 -4.16 -3.82 -22.36
N ARG A 66 -4.64 -5.05 -22.21
CA ARG A 66 -3.80 -6.26 -22.26
C ARG A 66 -3.38 -6.58 -23.70
N GLU A 67 -4.28 -6.38 -24.65
CA GLU A 67 -4.05 -6.51 -26.09
C GLU A 67 -3.05 -5.46 -26.58
N ALA A 68 -3.19 -4.21 -26.14
CA ALA A 68 -2.26 -3.12 -26.47
C ALA A 68 -0.85 -3.40 -25.94
N LEU A 69 -0.72 -3.87 -24.69
CA LEU A 69 0.56 -4.28 -24.12
C LEU A 69 1.19 -5.44 -24.90
N ASN A 70 0.41 -6.48 -25.22
CA ASN A 70 0.90 -7.63 -25.98
C ASN A 70 1.38 -7.23 -27.39
N ALA A 71 0.68 -6.30 -28.05
CA ALA A 71 1.09 -5.77 -29.34
C ALA A 71 2.38 -4.92 -29.25
N HIS A 72 2.61 -4.25 -28.12
CA HIS A 72 3.86 -3.54 -27.86
C HIS A 72 5.02 -4.51 -27.62
N LEU A 73 4.85 -5.50 -26.74
CA LEU A 73 5.88 -6.50 -26.46
C LEU A 73 6.29 -7.30 -27.72
N LYS A 74 5.32 -7.65 -28.58
CA LYS A 74 5.61 -8.29 -29.87
C LYS A 74 6.44 -7.41 -30.80
N ARG A 75 6.24 -6.09 -30.78
CA ARG A 75 7.05 -5.15 -31.57
C ARG A 75 8.49 -5.10 -31.04
N MET A 76 8.66 -5.01 -29.72
CA MET A 76 9.99 -4.99 -29.09
C MET A 76 10.78 -6.30 -29.24
N SER A 77 10.08 -7.44 -29.30
CA SER A 77 10.73 -8.75 -29.45
C SER A 77 11.13 -9.09 -30.90
N ASN A 78 10.63 -8.32 -31.87
CA ASN A 78 10.94 -8.51 -33.30
C ASN A 78 12.01 -7.52 -33.80
N GLU A 79 12.64 -6.77 -32.89
CA GLU A 79 13.87 -5.99 -33.10
C GLU A 79 15.07 -6.76 -32.52
#